data_AF-R7T825-F1
#
_entry.id   AF-R7T825-F1
#
_cell.length_a   1.000
_cell.length_b   1.000
_cell.length_c   1.000
_cell.angle_alpha   90.00
_cell.angle_beta   90.00
_cell.angle_gamma   90.00
#
_symmetry.space_group_name_H-M   'P 1'
#
loop_
_entity.id
_entity.type
_entity.pdbx_description
1 polymer ?
#
loop_
_entity_poly.entity_id
_entity_poly.type
_entity_poly.pdbx_seq_one_letter_code
_entity_poly.pdbx_strand_id
1 'polypeptide(L)'
;MQLMAAVKLSTGRPITNHPHFEDKSLRIRTAQLYQMYGRFPPAAVHAILNHYGASYVILEDTICLAPNRGDGCRLTDLVDVSNGMMPAGESSVKWPADLAISATPRFCDAIRLNTPDFARFFKLVHSSRTFRVYKLLPL
;
A
#
# COMPACT_ATOMS: atom_id res chain seq x y z
N MET A 1 2.79 -4.72 -12.28
CA MET A 1 2.85 -3.28 -11.92
C MET A 1 3.88 -2.59 -12.79
N GLN A 2 3.42 -1.92 -13.85
CA GLN A 2 4.22 -1.23 -14.86
C GLN A 2 5.11 -0.11 -14.30
N LEU A 3 4.66 0.56 -13.22
CA LEU A 3 5.37 1.70 -12.64
C LEU A 3 6.77 1.34 -12.12
N MET A 4 6.93 0.20 -11.45
CA MET A 4 8.23 -0.20 -10.90
C MET A 4 9.26 -0.48 -12.00
N ALA A 5 8.83 -1.08 -13.11
CA ALA A 5 9.70 -1.31 -14.27
C ALA A 5 10.19 0.01 -14.87
N ALA A 6 9.29 1.00 -15.01
CA ALA A 6 9.64 2.34 -15.47
C ALA A 6 10.64 3.03 -14.51
N VAL A 7 10.41 2.96 -13.20
CA VAL A 7 11.34 3.51 -12.20
C VAL A 7 12.72 2.88 -12.34
N LYS A 8 12.80 1.55 -12.48
CA LYS A 8 14.08 0.84 -12.66
C LYS A 8 14.79 1.29 -13.94
N LEU A 9 14.07 1.35 -15.07
CA LEU A 9 14.63 1.70 -16.37
C LEU A 9 15.10 3.15 -16.43
N SER A 10 14.30 4.09 -15.94
CA SER A 10 14.58 5.53 -16.06
C SER A 10 15.59 6.05 -15.04
N THR A 11 15.74 5.38 -13.89
CA THR A 11 16.60 5.88 -12.79
C THR A 11 17.78 4.97 -12.45
N GLY A 12 17.80 3.74 -12.98
CA GLY A 12 18.77 2.71 -12.59
C GLY A 12 18.60 2.17 -11.16
N ARG A 13 17.73 2.79 -10.34
CA ARG A 13 17.59 2.46 -8.91
C ARG A 13 16.99 1.08 -8.70
N PRO A 14 17.45 0.31 -7.70
CA PRO A 14 16.81 -0.95 -7.31
C PRO A 14 15.34 -0.73 -6.93
N ILE A 15 14.52 -1.74 -7.21
CA ILE A 15 13.09 -1.78 -6.86
C ILE A 15 12.85 -2.86 -5.82
N THR A 16 11.97 -2.58 -4.85
CA THR A 16 11.64 -3.52 -3.78
C THR A 16 10.52 -4.47 -4.18
N ASN A 17 9.57 -4.01 -5.00
CA ASN A 17 8.48 -4.83 -5.52
C ASN A 17 8.72 -5.24 -6.97
N HIS A 18 8.80 -6.54 -7.21
CA HIS A 18 8.83 -7.15 -8.54
C HIS A 18 7.86 -8.34 -8.52
N PRO A 19 6.57 -8.11 -8.85
CA PRO A 19 5.53 -9.10 -8.63
C PRO A 19 5.61 -10.21 -9.69
N HIS A 20 6.41 -11.22 -9.41
CA HIS A 20 6.43 -12.50 -10.13
C HIS A 20 5.60 -13.52 -9.37
N PHE A 21 4.62 -14.10 -10.04
CA PHE A 21 3.70 -15.03 -9.42
C PHE A 21 4.31 -16.41 -9.24
N GLU A 22 5.32 -16.76 -10.01
CA GLU A 22 5.93 -18.09 -10.02
C GLU A 22 6.87 -18.30 -8.82
N ASP A 23 7.52 -17.25 -8.34
CA ASP A 23 8.49 -17.32 -7.25
C ASP A 23 7.85 -17.08 -5.87
N LYS A 24 8.00 -18.07 -4.97
CA LYS A 24 7.43 -18.02 -3.61
C LYS A 24 7.96 -16.85 -2.78
N SER A 25 9.26 -16.58 -2.85
CA SER A 25 9.90 -15.52 -2.06
C SER A 25 9.44 -14.13 -2.51
N LEU A 26 9.29 -13.95 -3.83
CA LEU A 26 8.77 -12.70 -4.40
C LEU A 26 7.30 -12.50 -4.05
N ARG A 27 6.47 -13.55 -4.06
CA ARG A 27 5.07 -13.45 -3.58
C ARG A 27 4.99 -13.00 -2.13
N ILE A 28 5.80 -13.58 -1.23
CA ILE A 28 5.81 -13.21 0.19
C ILE A 28 6.24 -11.74 0.36
N ARG A 29 7.30 -11.34 -0.36
CA ARG A 29 7.78 -9.96 -0.36
C ARG A 29 6.71 -8.98 -0.84
N THR A 30 6.06 -9.28 -1.96
CA THR A 30 4.97 -8.45 -2.50
C THR A 30 3.81 -8.37 -1.51
N ALA A 31 3.39 -9.48 -0.90
CA ALA A 31 2.31 -9.48 0.09
C ALA A 31 2.62 -8.61 1.32
N GLN A 32 3.87 -8.59 1.78
CA GLN A 32 4.30 -7.70 2.86
C GLN A 32 4.36 -6.24 2.42
N LEU A 33 4.94 -5.93 1.25
CA LEU A 33 5.00 -4.56 0.75
C LEU A 33 3.60 -3.98 0.49
N TYR A 34 2.65 -4.81 0.03
CA TYR A 34 1.28 -4.40 -0.26
C TYR A 34 0.43 -4.11 0.98
N GLN A 35 0.93 -4.38 2.18
CA GLN A 35 0.29 -3.95 3.43
C GLN A 35 0.07 -2.43 3.48
N MET A 36 0.85 -1.65 2.74
CA MET A 36 0.63 -0.21 2.55
C MET A 36 -0.69 0.16 1.85
N TYR A 37 -1.37 -0.79 1.20
CA TYR A 37 -2.70 -0.57 0.60
C TYR A 37 -3.85 -0.94 1.56
N GLY A 38 -3.56 -1.63 2.66
CA GLY A 38 -4.57 -2.05 3.63
C GLY A 38 -4.77 -1.07 4.77
N ARG A 39 -5.60 -1.49 5.72
CA ARG A 39 -5.78 -0.89 7.05
C ARG A 39 -4.62 -1.26 7.97
N PHE A 40 -3.50 -0.55 7.83
CA PHE A 40 -2.26 -0.87 8.52
C PHE A 40 -1.63 0.37 9.18
N PRO A 41 -1.10 0.28 10.41
CA PRO A 41 -0.49 1.42 11.09
C PRO A 41 0.76 1.95 10.37
N PRO A 42 1.03 3.28 10.39
CA PRO A 42 2.14 3.88 9.66
C PRO A 42 3.51 3.33 10.11
N ALA A 43 3.70 3.09 11.42
CA ALA A 43 4.92 2.53 11.97
C ALA A 43 5.19 1.10 11.42
N ALA A 44 4.15 0.30 11.26
CA ALA A 44 4.27 -1.06 10.77
C ALA A 44 4.54 -1.10 9.26
N VAL A 45 3.91 -0.21 8.47
CA VAL A 45 4.26 -0.02 7.05
C VAL A 45 5.72 0.44 6.91
N HIS A 46 6.14 1.42 7.71
CA HIS A 46 7.52 1.91 7.70
C HIS A 46 8.53 0.80 8.01
N ALA A 47 8.27 -0.01 9.05
CA ALA A 47 9.12 -1.14 9.42
C ALA A 47 9.30 -2.15 8.27
N ILE A 48 8.21 -2.51 7.58
CA ILE A 48 8.25 -3.42 6.42
C ILE A 48 9.07 -2.82 5.28
N LEU A 49 8.82 -1.55 4.94
CA LEU A 49 9.53 -0.87 3.86
C LEU A 49 11.03 -0.75 4.17
N ASN A 50 11.37 -0.42 5.42
CA ASN A 50 12.75 -0.32 5.89
C ASN A 50 13.45 -1.69 5.88
N HIS A 51 12.77 -2.76 6.32
CA HIS A 51 13.29 -4.14 6.25
C HIS A 51 13.73 -4.52 4.83
N TYR A 52 13.00 -4.07 3.81
CA TYR A 52 13.33 -4.29 2.40
C TYR A 52 14.24 -3.24 1.76
N GLY A 53 14.78 -2.30 2.55
CA GLY A 53 15.72 -1.27 2.09
C GLY A 53 15.09 -0.18 1.23
N ALA A 54 13.78 0.07 1.35
CA ALA A 54 13.13 1.15 0.61
C ALA A 54 13.54 2.52 1.17
N SER A 55 13.97 3.44 0.29
CA SER A 55 14.18 4.86 0.67
C SER A 55 12.98 5.75 0.29
N TYR A 56 12.14 5.27 -0.62
CA TYR A 56 10.94 5.96 -1.10
C TYR A 56 9.80 4.97 -1.26
N VAL A 57 8.58 5.44 -1.06
CA VAL A 57 7.34 4.73 -1.42
C VAL A 57 6.58 5.58 -2.44
N ILE A 58 6.04 4.91 -3.46
CA ILE A 58 5.23 5.54 -4.51
C ILE A 58 3.81 4.99 -4.38
N LEU A 59 2.86 5.89 -4.16
CA LEU A 59 1.43 5.56 -4.04
C LEU A 59 0.71 6.06 -5.28
N GLU A 60 0.11 5.14 -6.03
CA GLU A 60 -0.70 5.46 -7.21
C GLU A 60 -2.13 5.77 -6.80
N ASP A 61 -2.66 6.92 -7.23
CA ASP A 61 -4.03 7.34 -6.92
C ASP A 61 -5.06 6.39 -7.56
N THR A 62 -4.75 5.80 -8.72
CA THR A 62 -5.60 4.79 -9.39
C THR A 62 -5.77 3.51 -8.58
N ILE A 63 -4.85 3.21 -7.66
CA ILE A 63 -4.90 2.05 -6.77
C ILE A 63 -5.46 2.47 -5.41
N CYS A 64 -4.86 3.49 -4.80
CA CYS A 64 -5.25 3.98 -3.47
C CYS A 64 -6.68 4.50 -3.43
N LEU A 65 -7.11 5.22 -4.47
CA LEU A 65 -8.43 5.84 -4.59
C LEU A 65 -9.30 5.14 -5.64
N ALA A 66 -9.04 3.86 -5.90
CA ALA A 66 -9.86 3.09 -6.83
C ALA A 66 -11.35 3.18 -6.43
N PRO A 67 -12.24 3.60 -7.35
CA PRO A 67 -13.64 3.78 -7.03
C PRO A 67 -14.25 2.45 -6.61
N ASN A 68 -15.10 2.47 -5.58
CA ASN A 68 -15.81 1.28 -5.16
C ASN A 68 -16.85 0.91 -6.23
N ARG A 69 -16.69 -0.27 -6.83
CA ARG A 69 -17.65 -0.83 -7.80
C ARG A 69 -18.64 -1.80 -7.16
N GLY A 70 -18.51 -2.05 -5.86
CA GLY A 70 -19.29 -3.03 -5.11
C GLY A 70 -18.87 -4.49 -5.34
N ASP A 71 -17.97 -4.75 -6.29
CA ASP A 71 -17.51 -6.09 -6.69
C ASP A 71 -16.40 -6.69 -5.80
N GLY A 72 -15.88 -5.92 -4.85
CA GLY A 72 -14.84 -6.38 -3.91
C GLY A 72 -13.48 -6.64 -4.53
N CYS A 73 -13.24 -6.21 -5.78
CA CYS A 73 -12.03 -6.54 -6.54
C CYS A 73 -10.92 -5.48 -6.45
N ARG A 74 -11.09 -4.42 -5.66
CA ARG A 74 -10.03 -3.41 -5.49
C ARG A 74 -8.85 -4.02 -4.75
N LEU A 75 -7.62 -3.64 -5.12
CA LEU A 75 -6.43 -4.12 -4.42
C LEU A 75 -6.51 -3.86 -2.91
N THR A 76 -7.02 -2.69 -2.51
CA THR A 76 -7.24 -2.32 -1.11
C THR A 76 -8.22 -3.26 -0.40
N ASP A 77 -9.28 -3.72 -1.07
CA ASP A 77 -10.24 -4.68 -0.52
C ASP A 77 -9.60 -6.06 -0.37
N LEU A 78 -8.87 -6.53 -1.39
CA LEU A 78 -8.18 -7.82 -1.35
C LEU A 78 -7.13 -7.88 -0.24
N VAL A 79 -6.38 -6.79 -0.03
CA VAL A 79 -5.41 -6.69 1.06
C VAL A 79 -6.12 -6.68 2.41
N ASP A 80 -7.19 -5.91 2.57
CA ASP A 80 -7.99 -5.90 3.81
C ASP A 80 -8.50 -7.31 4.14
N VAL A 81 -9.11 -8.02 3.18
CA VAL A 81 -9.58 -9.40 3.37
C VAL A 81 -8.45 -10.35 3.71
N SER A 82 -7.28 -10.24 3.04
CA SER A 82 -6.12 -11.08 3.35
C SER A 82 -5.59 -10.90 4.77
N ASN A 83 -5.90 -9.75 5.39
CA ASN A 83 -5.56 -9.43 6.77
C ASN A 83 -6.68 -9.73 7.77
N GLY A 84 -7.78 -10.36 7.34
CA GLY A 84 -8.95 -10.59 8.17
C GLY A 84 -9.74 -9.33 8.48
N MET A 85 -9.62 -8.29 7.65
CA MET A 85 -10.30 -7.00 7.83
C MET A 85 -11.44 -6.82 6.84
N MET A 86 -12.56 -6.29 7.31
CA MET A 86 -13.73 -6.00 6.48
C MET A 86 -13.43 -4.82 5.53
N PRO A 87 -13.59 -5.00 4.21
CA PRO A 87 -13.43 -3.92 3.24
C PRO A 87 -14.44 -2.78 3.46
N ALA A 88 -14.05 -1.56 3.12
CA ALA A 88 -14.90 -0.39 3.29
C ALA A 88 -15.81 -0.12 2.08
N GLY A 89 -17.05 0.27 2.35
CA GLY A 89 -18.03 0.72 1.35
C GLY A 89 -19.09 -0.33 1.04
N GLU A 90 -20.08 0.08 0.22
CA GLU A 90 -21.13 -0.82 -0.25
C GLU A 90 -20.54 -1.97 -1.07
N SER A 91 -21.05 -3.18 -0.88
CA SER A 91 -20.62 -4.34 -1.64
C SER A 91 -21.78 -5.30 -1.87
N SER A 92 -21.85 -5.84 -3.08
CA SER A 92 -22.73 -6.96 -3.41
C SER A 92 -22.10 -8.31 -3.04
N VAL A 93 -20.81 -8.31 -2.68
CA VAL A 93 -20.06 -9.49 -2.25
C VAL A 93 -20.46 -9.85 -0.81
N LYS A 94 -20.77 -11.13 -0.60
CA LYS A 94 -20.93 -11.69 0.74
C LYS A 94 -19.56 -12.00 1.31
N TRP A 95 -19.06 -11.10 2.16
CA TRP A 95 -17.81 -11.31 2.86
C TRP A 95 -17.91 -12.44 3.92
N PRO A 96 -16.82 -13.15 4.21
CA PRO A 96 -16.75 -14.08 5.34
C PRO A 96 -17.15 -13.41 6.66
N ALA A 97 -17.85 -14.15 7.53
CA ALA A 97 -18.40 -13.62 8.78
C ALA A 97 -17.33 -13.39 9.87
N ASP A 98 -16.14 -13.96 9.70
CA ASP A 98 -15.00 -13.89 10.61
C ASP A 98 -14.12 -12.65 10.40
N LEU A 99 -14.41 -11.80 9.39
CA LEU A 99 -13.67 -10.57 9.17
C LEU A 99 -13.96 -9.53 10.27
N ALA A 100 -12.91 -8.93 10.80
CA ALA A 100 -12.97 -7.88 11.81
C ALA A 100 -13.13 -6.49 11.19
N ILE A 101 -13.79 -5.58 11.92
CA ILE A 101 -13.82 -4.16 11.57
C ILE A 101 -12.57 -3.50 12.14
N SER A 102 -11.70 -3.00 11.27
CA SER A 102 -10.48 -2.31 11.73
C SER A 102 -10.78 -0.90 12.23
N ALA A 103 -10.24 -0.55 13.40
CA ALA A 103 -10.17 0.83 13.87
C ALA A 103 -9.12 1.67 13.11
N THR A 104 -8.18 1.01 12.42
CA THR A 104 -7.13 1.69 11.66
C THR A 104 -7.66 2.11 10.29
N PRO A 105 -7.51 3.39 9.88
CA PRO A 105 -7.85 3.81 8.53
C PRO A 105 -6.90 3.17 7.51
N ARG A 106 -7.30 3.15 6.24
CA ARG A 106 -6.40 2.73 5.17
C ARG A 106 -5.20 3.66 5.10
N PHE A 107 -4.01 3.09 4.97
CA PHE A 107 -2.77 3.86 4.92
C PHE A 107 -2.78 4.89 3.78
N CYS A 108 -3.30 4.50 2.60
CA CYS A 108 -3.49 5.36 1.43
C CYS A 108 -4.24 6.66 1.72
N ASP A 109 -5.27 6.62 2.56
CA ASP A 109 -6.09 7.79 2.89
C ASP A 109 -5.39 8.61 3.99
N ALA A 110 -4.92 7.93 5.04
CA ALA A 110 -4.37 8.55 6.22
C ALA A 110 -3.04 9.29 5.95
N ILE A 111 -2.16 8.75 5.08
CA ILE A 111 -0.88 9.41 4.74
C ILE A 111 -1.06 10.76 4.04
N ARG A 112 -2.22 10.99 3.39
CA ARG A 112 -2.51 12.26 2.70
C ARG A 112 -2.85 13.37 3.67
N LEU A 113 -3.32 13.03 4.87
CA LEU A 113 -3.62 13.99 5.94
C LEU A 113 -2.35 14.54 6.59
N ASN A 114 -1.21 13.85 6.42
CA ASN A 114 0.09 14.24 6.99
C ASN A 114 0.01 14.53 8.50
N THR A 115 -0.69 13.66 9.24
CA THR A 115 -0.74 13.75 10.71
C THR A 115 0.65 13.53 11.32
N PRO A 116 0.90 13.96 12.57
CA PRO A 116 2.20 13.78 13.23
C PRO A 116 2.69 12.32 13.21
N ASP A 117 1.78 11.36 13.34
CA ASP A 117 2.08 9.92 13.31
C ASP A 117 2.62 9.45 11.96
N PHE A 118 2.23 10.09 10.86
CA PHE A 118 2.77 9.80 9.52
C PHE A 118 4.00 10.65 9.22
N ALA A 119 3.99 11.92 9.59
CA ALA A 119 5.07 12.87 9.32
C ALA A 119 6.41 12.44 9.97
N ARG A 120 6.36 11.66 11.05
CA ARG A 120 7.54 11.04 11.68
C ARG A 120 8.24 10.02 10.77
N PHE A 121 7.50 9.32 9.92
CA PHE A 121 8.02 8.20 9.11
C PHE A 121 8.13 8.54 7.62
N PHE A 122 7.29 9.45 7.12
CA PHE A 122 7.12 9.73 5.71
C PHE A 122 7.11 11.24 5.43
N LYS A 123 7.92 11.66 4.46
CA LYS A 123 7.93 13.04 3.96
C LYS A 123 7.51 13.07 2.50
N LEU A 124 6.43 13.77 2.16
CA LEU A 124 6.03 13.99 0.78
C LEU A 124 7.14 14.77 0.04
N VAL A 125 7.62 14.23 -1.09
CA VAL A 125 8.66 14.88 -1.92
C VAL A 125 8.18 15.17 -3.34
N HIS A 126 7.14 14.51 -3.80
CA HIS A 126 6.51 14.79 -5.09
C HIS A 126 5.03 14.39 -5.07
N SER A 127 4.19 15.20 -5.72
CA SER A 127 2.79 14.90 -5.93
C SER A 127 2.40 15.29 -7.35
N SER A 128 1.75 14.37 -8.05
CA SER A 128 1.13 14.60 -9.36
C SER A 128 -0.36 14.26 -9.30
N ARG A 129 -1.04 14.29 -10.45
CA ARG A 129 -2.43 13.80 -10.57
C ARG A 129 -2.54 12.28 -10.48
N THR A 130 -1.44 11.54 -10.66
CA THR A 130 -1.46 10.07 -10.78
C THR A 130 -0.78 9.37 -9.63
N PHE A 131 0.24 9.97 -9.02
CA PHE A 131 0.96 9.36 -7.91
C PHE A 131 1.56 10.38 -6.94
N ARG A 132 1.85 9.91 -5.73
CA ARG A 132 2.61 10.62 -4.71
C ARG A 132 3.85 9.83 -4.36
N VAL A 133 4.95 10.54 -4.14
CA VAL A 133 6.22 9.96 -3.71
C VAL A 133 6.53 10.49 -2.32
N TYR A 134 6.71 9.55 -1.39
CA TYR A 134 7.12 9.84 -0.03
C TYR A 134 8.52 9.30 0.21
N LYS A 135 9.39 10.13 0.76
CA LYS A 135 10.69 9.70 1.30
C LYS A 135 10.48 9.08 2.67
N LEU A 136 11.13 7.95 2.93
CA LEU A 136 11.15 7.34 4.25
C LEU A 136 12.17 8.09 5.13
N LEU A 137 11.75 8.42 6.35
CA LEU A 137 12.60 9.05 7.34
C LEU A 137 13.27 7.97 8.22
N PRO A 138 14.53 8.16 8.63
CA PRO A 138 15.15 7.28 9.62
C PRO A 138 14.40 7.35 10.95
N LEU A 139 14.39 6.24 11.69
CA LEU A 139 13.83 6.16 13.04
C LEU A 139 14.69 6.90 14.06
#